data_AF-A0A536TPZ7-F1
#
_entry.id   AF-A0A536TPZ7-F1
#
_cell.length_a   1.000
_cell.length_b   1.000
_cell.length_c   1.000
_cell.angle_alpha   90.00
_cell.angle_beta   90.00
_cell.angle_gamma   90.00
#
_symmetry.space_group_name_H-M   'P 1'
#
loop_
_entity.id
_entity.type
_entity.pdbx_description
1 polymer ?
#
loop_
_entity_poly.entity_id
_entity_poly.type
_entity_poly.pdbx_seq_one_letter_code
_entity_poly.pdbx_strand_id
1 'polypeptide(L)'
;MKQPLRVGIGGPVGSGKTALTLSLCRRLRERYELAVVTNEIYTEEDAQFLVRNDALPPERIIGVETGGCPHTAIREDASINLEAVDRLAKRFGNLDIVFVESGGDNLAATFSPELSDLTLYVVMDRDARKMRGERPFVFTNLKTGQGLDTVVRFIDEYGMLAVTKAAARWNGRSPG
;
A
#
# COMPACT_ATOMS: atom_id res chain seq x y z
N MET A 1 18.45 0.27 10.21
CA MET A 1 17.49 1.03 9.39
C MET A 1 16.10 0.78 9.94
N LYS A 2 15.21 1.79 9.87
CA LYS A 2 13.82 1.61 10.26
C LYS A 2 13.12 0.69 9.26
N GLN A 3 12.44 -0.34 9.74
CA GLN A 3 11.55 -1.14 8.89
C GLN A 3 10.24 -0.38 8.69
N PRO A 4 9.83 -0.09 7.44
CA PRO A 4 8.56 0.55 7.17
C PRO A 4 7.41 -0.46 7.32
N LEU A 5 6.22 0.05 7.66
CA LEU A 5 4.98 -0.71 7.56
C LEU A 5 4.69 -1.02 6.09
N ARG A 6 4.49 -2.29 5.74
CA ARG A 6 4.13 -2.69 4.38
C ARG A 6 2.64 -2.94 4.28
N VAL A 7 1.99 -2.17 3.41
CA VAL A 7 0.53 -2.24 3.21
C VAL A 7 0.25 -2.77 1.81
N GLY A 8 -0.19 -4.02 1.72
CA GLY A 8 -0.61 -4.65 0.47
C GLY A 8 -1.96 -4.10 0.00
N ILE A 9 -2.07 -3.73 -1.27
CA ILE A 9 -3.32 -3.29 -1.93
C ILE A 9 -3.67 -4.32 -3.00
N GLY A 10 -4.59 -5.20 -2.64
CA GLY A 10 -5.07 -6.31 -3.46
C GLY A 10 -6.45 -6.05 -4.05
N GLY A 11 -6.81 -6.80 -5.10
CA GLY A 11 -8.16 -6.76 -5.66
C GLY A 11 -8.20 -7.04 -7.16
N PRO A 12 -9.40 -7.21 -7.74
CA PRO A 12 -9.53 -7.49 -9.16
C PRO A 12 -8.99 -6.41 -10.09
N VAL A 13 -8.71 -6.78 -11.33
CA VAL A 13 -8.47 -5.83 -12.42
C VAL A 13 -9.67 -4.89 -12.53
N GLY A 14 -9.40 -3.57 -12.62
CA GLY A 14 -10.44 -2.55 -12.72
C GLY A 14 -11.20 -2.21 -11.42
N SER A 15 -10.83 -2.78 -10.28
CA SER A 15 -11.48 -2.51 -8.98
C SER A 15 -11.15 -1.13 -8.38
N GLY A 16 -10.16 -0.42 -8.93
CA GLY A 16 -9.75 0.92 -8.47
C GLY A 16 -8.58 0.93 -7.48
N LYS A 17 -7.73 -0.12 -7.45
CA LYS A 17 -6.52 -0.20 -6.62
C LYS A 17 -5.62 1.02 -6.77
N THR A 18 -5.18 1.33 -7.99
CA THR A 18 -4.31 2.46 -8.31
C THR A 18 -4.91 3.81 -7.90
N ALA A 19 -6.24 3.96 -8.07
CA ALA A 19 -6.95 5.14 -7.62
C ALA A 19 -6.97 5.28 -6.09
N LEU A 20 -7.08 4.15 -5.36
CA LEU A 20 -6.97 4.13 -3.91
C LEU A 20 -5.52 4.44 -3.48
N THR A 21 -4.52 3.82 -4.11
CA THR A 21 -3.09 4.08 -3.88
C THR A 21 -2.77 5.57 -4.04
N LEU A 22 -3.21 6.20 -5.14
CA LEU A 22 -3.06 7.65 -5.37
C LEU A 22 -3.70 8.48 -4.25
N SER A 23 -4.94 8.14 -3.88
CA SER A 23 -5.71 8.86 -2.86
C SER A 23 -5.05 8.77 -1.47
N LEU A 24 -4.54 7.59 -1.12
CA LEU A 24 -3.81 7.35 0.12
C LEU A 24 -2.48 8.12 0.13
N CYS A 25 -1.70 8.07 -0.95
CA CYS A 25 -0.45 8.82 -1.07
C CYS A 25 -0.69 10.32 -0.84
N ARG A 26 -1.64 10.93 -1.56
CA ARG A 26 -1.96 12.35 -1.40
C ARG A 26 -2.40 12.70 0.02
N ARG A 27 -3.11 11.79 0.71
CA ARG A 27 -3.62 12.03 2.07
C ARG A 27 -2.60 11.81 3.18
N LEU A 28 -1.60 10.97 2.93
CA LEU A 28 -0.65 10.53 3.95
C LEU A 28 0.75 11.15 3.78
N ARG A 29 1.13 11.60 2.58
CA ARG A 29 2.50 12.05 2.28
C ARG A 29 2.99 13.27 3.07
N GLU A 30 2.08 14.09 3.59
CA GLU A 30 2.44 15.23 4.44
C GLU A 30 2.71 14.81 5.89
N ARG A 31 2.20 13.64 6.30
CA ARG A 31 2.29 13.12 7.66
C ARG A 31 3.30 12.00 7.80
N TYR A 32 3.63 11.31 6.70
CA TYR A 32 4.44 10.09 6.70
C TYR A 32 5.43 10.07 5.52
N GLU A 33 6.56 9.43 5.75
CA GLU A 33 7.54 9.10 4.72
C GLU A 33 7.07 7.87 3.95
N LEU A 34 6.62 8.08 2.70
CA LEU A 34 5.97 7.04 1.90
C LEU A 34 6.86 6.57 0.74
N ALA A 35 6.63 5.33 0.31
CA ALA A 35 7.00 4.83 -1.01
C ALA A 35 5.93 3.87 -1.55
N VAL A 36 5.97 3.58 -2.84
CA VAL A 36 5.04 2.67 -3.52
C VAL A 36 5.81 1.69 -4.40
N VAL A 37 5.41 0.43 -4.35
CA VAL A 37 5.72 -0.61 -5.32
C VAL A 37 4.43 -0.97 -6.05
N THR A 38 4.40 -0.88 -7.37
CA THR A 38 3.26 -1.36 -8.18
C THR A 38 3.67 -2.58 -8.97
N ASN A 39 2.79 -3.57 -9.05
CA ASN A 39 3.01 -4.77 -9.84
C ASN A 39 2.21 -4.69 -11.13
N GLU A 40 2.82 -5.04 -12.24
CA GLU A 40 2.16 -5.14 -13.54
C GLU A 40 2.77 -6.30 -14.34
N ILE A 41 2.03 -6.86 -15.29
CA ILE A 41 2.45 -8.08 -15.97
C ILE A 41 3.55 -7.79 -17.00
N TYR A 42 3.42 -6.72 -17.79
CA TYR A 42 4.31 -6.42 -18.93
C TYR A 42 4.62 -4.92 -19.09
N THR A 43 4.17 -4.08 -18.17
CA THR A 43 4.19 -2.62 -18.29
C THR A 43 4.53 -1.96 -16.96
N GLU A 44 4.71 -0.64 -16.98
CA GLU A 44 4.84 0.20 -15.77
C GLU A 44 3.79 1.33 -15.78
N GLU A 45 2.60 1.08 -16.36
CA GLU A 45 1.54 2.06 -16.50
C GLU A 45 1.01 2.58 -15.16
N ASP A 46 0.90 1.74 -14.14
CA ASP A 46 0.42 2.12 -12.80
C ASP A 46 1.47 3.00 -12.09
N ALA A 47 2.76 2.63 -12.17
CA ALA A 47 3.84 3.46 -11.63
C ALA A 47 3.88 4.82 -12.33
N GLN A 48 3.80 4.84 -13.67
CA GLN A 48 3.77 6.06 -14.47
C GLN A 48 2.52 6.89 -14.19
N PHE A 49 1.36 6.26 -13.99
CA PHE A 49 0.12 6.93 -13.61
C PHE A 49 0.27 7.64 -12.28
N LEU A 50 0.83 6.98 -11.27
CA LEU A 50 1.07 7.59 -9.95
C LEU A 50 2.04 8.77 -10.03
N VAL A 51 3.11 8.66 -10.81
CA VAL A 51 4.05 9.76 -11.06
C VAL A 51 3.36 10.94 -11.76
N ARG A 52 2.65 10.69 -12.87
CA ARG A 52 1.96 11.73 -13.65
C ARG A 52 0.86 12.44 -12.87
N ASN A 53 0.31 11.79 -11.85
CA ASN A 53 -0.72 12.35 -10.98
C ASN A 53 -0.14 12.89 -9.66
N ASP A 54 1.17 13.12 -9.58
CA ASP A 54 1.83 13.65 -8.39
C ASP A 54 1.43 12.88 -7.12
N ALA A 55 1.45 11.55 -7.15
CA ALA A 55 1.24 10.75 -5.94
C ALA A 55 2.38 11.01 -4.95
N LEU A 56 3.60 10.76 -5.42
CA LEU A 56 4.88 10.95 -4.74
C LEU A 56 5.96 11.36 -5.77
N PRO A 57 7.11 11.89 -5.34
CA PRO A 57 8.29 12.01 -6.19
C PRO A 57 8.64 10.68 -6.90
N PRO A 58 9.07 10.70 -8.18
CA PRO A 58 9.31 9.49 -8.97
C PRO A 58 10.26 8.48 -8.30
N GLU A 59 11.28 8.96 -7.59
CA GLU A 59 12.26 8.12 -6.91
C GLU A 59 11.69 7.26 -5.77
N ARG A 60 10.46 7.55 -5.33
CA ARG A 60 9.69 6.82 -4.30
C ARG A 60 8.71 5.81 -4.87
N ILE A 61 8.61 5.69 -6.19
CA ILE A 61 7.70 4.78 -6.87
C ILE A 61 8.54 3.80 -7.70
N ILE A 62 8.32 2.50 -7.51
CA ILE A 62 8.95 1.45 -8.32
C ILE A 62 7.85 0.62 -8.98
N GLY A 63 7.88 0.52 -10.30
CA GLY A 63 7.13 -0.49 -11.05
C GLY A 63 7.89 -1.81 -11.03
N VAL A 64 7.16 -2.91 -10.85
CA VAL A 64 7.67 -4.28 -10.85
C VAL A 64 6.93 -5.08 -11.90
N GLU A 65 7.65 -5.52 -12.92
CA GLU A 65 7.14 -6.46 -13.90
C GLU A 65 7.12 -7.88 -13.32
N THR A 66 5.93 -8.42 -13.08
CA THR A 66 5.76 -9.73 -12.45
C THR A 66 5.79 -10.89 -13.45
N GLY A 67 5.73 -10.58 -14.75
CA GLY A 67 5.37 -11.57 -15.76
C GLY A 67 3.95 -12.09 -15.56
N GLY A 68 3.65 -13.29 -16.06
CA GLY A 68 2.29 -13.81 -16.26
C GLY A 68 1.46 -14.22 -15.03
N CYS A 69 2.02 -14.22 -13.81
CA CYS A 69 1.35 -14.74 -12.61
C CYS A 69 1.35 -13.73 -11.45
N PRO A 70 0.39 -12.78 -11.40
CA PRO A 70 0.37 -11.73 -10.38
C PRO A 70 0.23 -12.26 -8.95
N HIS A 71 -0.55 -13.34 -8.70
CA HIS A 71 -0.62 -13.95 -7.36
C HIS A 71 0.73 -14.46 -6.87
N THR A 72 1.54 -15.05 -7.77
CA THR A 72 2.86 -15.58 -7.41
C THR A 72 3.74 -14.48 -6.85
N ALA A 73 3.78 -13.34 -7.53
CA ALA A 73 4.62 -12.20 -7.15
C ALA A 73 4.25 -11.58 -5.79
N ILE A 74 3.05 -11.82 -5.28
CA ILE A 74 2.61 -11.30 -3.98
C ILE A 74 2.49 -12.37 -2.89
N ARG A 75 2.61 -13.66 -3.24
CA ARG A 75 2.33 -14.77 -2.33
C ARG A 75 3.37 -15.88 -2.39
N GLU A 76 3.38 -16.68 -3.46
CA GLU A 76 4.23 -17.88 -3.55
C GLU A 76 5.71 -17.53 -3.70
N ASP A 77 6.03 -16.50 -4.49
CA ASP A 77 7.37 -15.96 -4.66
C ASP A 77 7.33 -14.43 -4.65
N ALA A 78 7.37 -13.87 -3.46
CA ALA A 78 7.35 -12.43 -3.24
C ALA A 78 8.74 -11.76 -3.39
N SER A 79 9.77 -12.51 -3.83
CA SER A 79 11.17 -12.05 -3.81
C SER A 79 11.38 -10.72 -4.54
N ILE A 80 10.81 -10.57 -5.73
CA ILE A 80 10.93 -9.35 -6.54
C ILE A 80 10.34 -8.11 -5.84
N ASN A 81 9.22 -8.29 -5.14
CA ASN A 81 8.59 -7.21 -4.37
C ASN A 81 9.38 -6.92 -3.09
N LEU A 82 9.87 -7.95 -2.40
CA LEU A 82 10.71 -7.78 -1.21
C LEU A 82 12.00 -7.04 -1.55
N GLU A 83 12.63 -7.34 -2.70
CA GLU A 83 13.80 -6.61 -3.20
C GLU A 83 13.47 -5.15 -3.50
N ALA A 84 12.35 -4.88 -4.17
CA ALA A 84 11.90 -3.50 -4.46
C ALA A 84 11.66 -2.69 -3.18
N VAL A 85 10.99 -3.29 -2.19
CA VAL A 85 10.77 -2.69 -0.86
C VAL A 85 12.09 -2.42 -0.15
N ASP A 86 13.01 -3.38 -0.13
CA ASP A 86 14.33 -3.23 0.50
C ASP A 86 15.17 -2.14 -0.18
N ARG A 87 15.13 -2.05 -1.51
CA ARG A 87 15.79 -0.98 -2.28
C ARG A 87 15.27 0.40 -1.89
N LEU A 88 13.96 0.57 -1.75
CA LEU A 88 13.34 1.81 -1.29
C LEU A 88 13.72 2.12 0.16
N ALA A 89 13.64 1.12 1.05
CA ALA A 89 13.98 1.28 2.46
C ALA A 89 15.44 1.69 2.67
N LYS A 90 16.37 1.07 1.92
CA LYS A 90 17.79 1.44 1.90
C LYS A 90 18.04 2.84 1.35
N ARG A 91 17.34 3.21 0.27
CA ARG A 91 17.52 4.51 -0.38
C ARG A 91 17.13 5.68 0.52
N PHE A 92 16.00 5.58 1.22
CA PHE A 92 15.46 6.69 2.00
C PHE A 92 15.79 6.61 3.50
N GLY A 93 15.96 5.40 4.05
CA GLY A 93 16.41 5.18 5.43
C GLY A 93 15.41 5.53 6.54
N ASN A 94 14.39 6.34 6.25
CA ASN A 94 13.41 6.88 7.19
C ASN A 94 11.94 6.57 6.84
N LEU A 95 11.68 5.67 5.88
CA LEU A 95 10.32 5.34 5.46
C LEU A 95 9.43 4.90 6.64
N ASP A 96 8.22 5.45 6.66
CA ASP A 96 7.14 5.06 7.57
C ASP A 96 6.31 3.93 6.97
N ILE A 97 5.94 4.06 5.68
CA ILE A 97 5.02 3.15 4.99
C ILE A 97 5.52 2.86 3.58
N VAL A 98 5.40 1.61 3.14
CA VAL A 98 5.50 1.22 1.73
C VAL A 98 4.19 0.57 1.30
N PHE A 99 3.53 1.15 0.30
CA PHE A 99 2.37 0.49 -0.33
C PHE A 99 2.86 -0.49 -1.39
N VAL A 100 2.27 -1.69 -1.42
CA VAL A 100 2.55 -2.71 -2.44
C VAL A 100 1.25 -3.02 -3.16
N GLU A 101 1.09 -2.49 -4.37
CA GLU A 101 -0.11 -2.71 -5.19
C GLU A 101 0.07 -3.92 -6.09
N SER A 102 -0.82 -4.92 -5.96
CA SER A 102 -0.86 -6.08 -6.86
C SER A 102 -1.28 -5.69 -8.28
N GLY A 103 -0.86 -6.45 -9.30
CA GLY A 103 -1.23 -6.21 -10.71
C GLY A 103 -2.67 -6.56 -11.10
N GLY A 104 -3.52 -6.81 -10.11
CA GLY A 104 -4.86 -7.30 -10.31
C GLY A 104 -4.90 -8.81 -10.50
N ASP A 105 -5.83 -9.45 -9.80
CA ASP A 105 -5.99 -10.90 -9.84
C ASP A 105 -7.48 -11.26 -9.73
N ASN A 106 -7.81 -12.52 -9.51
CA ASN A 106 -9.15 -12.94 -9.14
C ASN A 106 -9.46 -12.60 -7.65
N LEU A 107 -10.68 -12.94 -7.24
CA LEU A 107 -11.21 -12.66 -5.91
C LEU A 107 -10.51 -13.41 -4.74
N ALA A 108 -9.60 -14.33 -5.04
CA ALA A 108 -8.92 -15.19 -4.07
C ALA A 108 -7.47 -14.76 -3.75
N ALA A 109 -6.96 -13.70 -4.41
CA ALA A 109 -5.60 -13.25 -4.18
C ALA A 109 -5.38 -12.73 -2.75
N THR A 110 -4.35 -13.23 -2.09
CA THR A 110 -3.93 -12.84 -0.74
C THR A 110 -2.43 -12.61 -0.73
N PHE A 111 -1.97 -11.62 0.01
CA PHE A 111 -0.53 -11.36 0.17
C PHE A 111 0.11 -12.39 1.10
N SER A 112 1.38 -12.71 0.84
CA SER A 112 2.25 -13.37 1.81
C SER A 112 2.39 -12.48 3.06
N PRO A 113 2.33 -13.06 4.28
CA PRO A 113 2.65 -12.34 5.51
C PRO A 113 4.06 -11.74 5.51
N GLU A 114 4.97 -12.31 4.72
CA GLU A 114 6.33 -11.76 4.58
C GLU A 114 6.35 -10.46 3.77
N LEU A 115 5.40 -10.25 2.87
CA LEU A 115 5.35 -9.07 2.00
C LEU A 115 4.48 -7.94 2.58
N SER A 116 3.42 -8.29 3.30
CA SER A 116 2.37 -7.35 3.71
C SER A 116 2.02 -7.52 5.19
N ASP A 117 2.24 -6.46 5.97
CA ASP A 117 1.87 -6.42 7.40
C ASP A 117 0.37 -6.14 7.57
N LEU A 118 -0.20 -5.31 6.69
CA LEU A 118 -1.64 -5.05 6.57
C LEU A 118 -2.09 -5.15 5.13
N THR A 119 -3.27 -5.72 4.88
CA THR A 119 -3.80 -5.85 3.52
C THR A 119 -5.14 -5.13 3.36
N LEU A 120 -5.23 -4.25 2.35
CA LEU A 120 -6.46 -3.65 1.86
C LEU A 120 -6.91 -4.40 0.62
N TYR A 121 -8.13 -4.94 0.66
CA TYR A 121 -8.71 -5.65 -0.48
C TYR A 121 -9.81 -4.80 -1.13
N VAL A 122 -9.58 -4.39 -2.38
CA VAL A 122 -10.43 -3.48 -3.15
C VAL A 122 -11.35 -4.29 -4.05
N VAL A 123 -12.65 -4.07 -3.92
CA VAL A 123 -13.70 -4.74 -4.72
C VAL A 123 -14.80 -3.75 -5.06
N MET A 124 -15.51 -4.01 -6.16
CA MET A 124 -16.68 -3.22 -6.55
C MET A 124 -17.85 -3.49 -5.59
N ASP A 125 -18.74 -2.50 -5.39
CA ASP A 125 -19.88 -2.60 -4.44
C ASP A 125 -20.74 -3.86 -4.68
N ARG A 126 -21.00 -4.18 -5.95
CA ARG A 126 -21.77 -5.39 -6.34
C ARG A 126 -21.15 -6.71 -5.86
N ASP A 127 -19.82 -6.74 -5.74
CA ASP A 127 -19.05 -7.94 -5.37
C ASP A 127 -18.81 -7.99 -3.85
N ALA A 128 -18.63 -6.83 -3.21
CA ALA A 128 -18.44 -6.70 -1.77
C ALA A 128 -19.55 -7.36 -0.95
N ARG A 129 -20.82 -7.10 -1.30
CA ARG A 129 -21.99 -7.62 -0.56
C ARG A 129 -22.11 -9.14 -0.61
N LYS A 130 -21.61 -9.76 -1.68
CA LYS A 130 -21.69 -11.22 -1.86
C LYS A 130 -20.58 -11.96 -1.09
N MET A 131 -19.43 -11.33 -0.89
CA MET A 131 -18.22 -12.00 -0.41
C MET A 131 -17.94 -11.86 1.09
N ARG A 132 -18.43 -10.80 1.74
CA ARG A 132 -17.87 -10.34 3.03
C ARG A 132 -18.52 -10.91 4.29
N GLY A 133 -19.76 -11.41 4.22
CA GLY A 133 -20.52 -11.80 5.42
C GLY A 133 -20.53 -10.67 6.45
N GLU A 134 -20.09 -10.96 7.68
CA GLU A 134 -20.04 -9.99 8.81
C GLU A 134 -18.70 -9.24 8.95
N ARG A 135 -17.68 -9.51 8.13
CA ARG A 135 -16.35 -8.90 8.30
C ARG A 135 -16.39 -7.39 7.99
N PRO A 136 -15.67 -6.49 8.71
CA PRO A 136 -15.80 -5.03 8.57
C PRO A 136 -15.32 -4.47 7.23
N PHE A 137 -16.21 -3.96 6.37
CA PHE A 137 -15.85 -3.34 5.08
C PHE A 137 -16.23 -1.86 5.07
N VAL A 138 -15.58 -1.10 4.18
CA VAL A 138 -15.82 0.34 3.99
C VAL A 138 -16.14 0.57 2.53
N PHE A 139 -17.27 1.23 2.24
CA PHE A 139 -17.52 1.76 0.91
C PHE A 139 -16.73 3.05 0.72
N THR A 140 -15.96 3.11 -0.36
CA THR A 140 -15.23 4.31 -0.74
C THR A 140 -15.74 4.86 -2.06
N ASN A 141 -15.85 6.18 -2.15
CA ASN A 141 -16.00 6.89 -3.41
C ASN A 141 -14.77 7.77 -3.60
N LEU A 142 -13.82 7.28 -4.40
CA LEU A 142 -12.54 7.95 -4.61
C LEU A 142 -12.66 9.27 -5.38
N LYS A 143 -13.79 9.53 -6.05
CA LYS A 143 -14.05 10.83 -6.70
C LYS A 143 -14.42 11.90 -5.68
N THR A 144 -15.13 11.53 -4.62
CA THR A 144 -15.60 12.47 -3.57
C THR A 144 -14.77 12.40 -2.29
N GLY A 145 -13.88 11.40 -2.17
CA GLY A 145 -13.12 11.11 -0.96
C GLY A 145 -13.92 10.39 0.14
N GLN A 146 -15.20 10.07 -0.10
CA GLN A 146 -16.04 9.38 0.89
C GLN A 146 -15.40 8.04 1.29
N GLY A 147 -15.38 7.75 2.59
CA GLY A 147 -14.84 6.51 3.15
C GLY A 147 -13.31 6.49 3.29
N LEU A 148 -12.58 7.37 2.62
CA LEU A 148 -11.11 7.39 2.64
C LEU A 148 -10.55 7.65 4.05
N ASP A 149 -11.20 8.53 4.83
CA ASP A 149 -10.80 8.80 6.22
C ASP A 149 -10.85 7.57 7.10
N THR A 150 -11.79 6.66 6.83
CA THR A 150 -11.90 5.40 7.59
C THR A 150 -10.76 4.45 7.22
N VAL A 151 -10.37 4.39 5.95
CA VAL A 151 -9.21 3.61 5.49
C VAL A 151 -7.92 4.17 6.09
N VAL A 152 -7.74 5.49 6.09
CA VAL A 152 -6.59 6.16 6.71
C VAL A 152 -6.52 5.87 8.20
N ARG A 153 -7.63 6.00 8.92
CA ARG A 153 -7.69 5.69 10.35
C ARG A 153 -7.33 4.23 10.63
N PHE A 154 -7.82 3.31 9.80
CA PHE A 154 -7.46 1.89 9.90
C PHE A 154 -5.94 1.68 9.77
N ILE A 155 -5.29 2.31 8.79
CA ILE A 155 -3.83 2.24 8.63
C ILE A 155 -3.11 2.85 9.84
N ASP A 156 -3.55 4.02 10.31
CA ASP A 156 -2.92 4.73 11.44
C ASP A 156 -3.01 3.90 12.74
N GLU A 157 -4.17 3.28 13.00
CA GLU A 157 -4.46 2.51 14.21
C GLU A 157 -3.80 1.13 14.20
N TYR A 158 -4.05 0.34 13.16
CA TYR A 158 -3.53 -1.03 13.08
C TYR A 158 -2.07 -1.10 12.63
N GLY A 159 -1.58 -0.05 11.95
CA GLY A 159 -0.17 0.08 11.60
C GLY A 159 0.72 0.60 12.74
N MET A 160 0.12 0.94 13.89
CA MET A 160 0.81 1.47 15.08
C MET A 160 1.72 2.68 14.80
N LEU A 161 1.38 3.48 13.78
CA LEU A 161 2.24 4.55 13.27
C LEU A 161 2.37 5.73 14.25
N ALA A 162 1.30 6.03 14.99
CA ALA A 162 1.29 7.09 16.01
C ALA A 162 2.18 6.75 17.23
N VAL A 163 2.13 5.50 17.70
CA VAL A 163 2.97 5.01 18.81
C VAL A 163 4.44 5.03 18.41
N THR A 164 4.74 4.60 17.18
CA THR A 164 6.12 4.55 16.66
C THR A 164 6.73 5.94 16.56
N LYS A 165 5.99 6.97 16.11
CA LYS A 165 6.48 8.36 16.05
C LYS A 165 6.61 9.01 17.43
N ALA A 166 5.69 8.73 18.37
CA ALA A 166 5.81 9.21 19.74
C ALA A 166 7.04 8.63 20.45
N ALA A 167 7.29 7.32 20.28
CA ALA A 167 8.49 6.66 20.79
C ALA A 167 9.77 7.19 20.14
N ALA A 168 9.79 7.42 18.82
CA ALA A 168 10.94 7.99 18.12
C ALA A 168 11.23 9.45 18.51
N ARG A 169 10.21 10.23 18.91
CA ARG A 169 10.38 11.57 19.48
C ARG A 169 10.90 11.52 20.92
N TRP A 170 10.55 10.47 21.68
CA TRP A 170 11.04 10.20 23.02
C TRP A 170 12.41 9.49 22.99
N ASN A 171 13.47 10.20 22.59
CA ASN A 171 14.85 9.69 22.64
C ASN A 171 15.57 10.01 23.97
N GLY A 172 14.87 9.87 25.10
CA GLY A 172 15.51 9.82 26.43
C GLY A 172 16.20 11.09 26.94
N ARG A 173 15.89 12.29 26.43
CA ARG A 173 16.33 13.53 27.10
C ARG A 173 15.39 13.85 28.26
N SER A 174 15.86 13.57 29.48
CA SER A 174 15.24 14.07 30.71
C SER A 174 15.15 15.61 30.65
N PRO A 175 14.08 16.23 31.16
CA PRO A 175 14.11 17.65 31.47
C PRO A 175 15.16 17.85 32.58
N GLY A 176 16.18 18.65 32.30
CA GLY A 176 17.06 19.21 33.33
C GLY A 176 16.39 20.34 34.08
#